data_AF-A0A8T2SH77-F1
#
_entry.id   AF-A0A8T2SH77-F1
#
_cell.length_a   1.000
_cell.length_b   1.000
_cell.length_c   1.000
_cell.angle_alpha   90.00
_cell.angle_beta   90.00
_cell.angle_gamma   90.00
#
_symmetry.space_group_name_H-M   'P 1'
#
loop_
_entity.id
_entity.type
_entity.pdbx_description
1 polymer ?
#
loop_
_entity_poly.entity_id
_entity_poly.type
_entity_poly.pdbx_seq_one_letter_code
_entity_poly.pdbx_strand_id
1 'polypeptide(L)'
;MDKALSEIEQECLQVYRQKVEQVTHRRACLRQTLSDQEQQLASLFAVLGERPQIPHQNEKKPTSLRDRIAAISPELENLKQKKELRIQQFTEVKDQIEKIKAELYGSSMQSGTPEASANKDLSLSRLDEQYVELQALQKEKNERIHKVLDYVNELHELCSVLGIDFATMVDEIHPSLNDSNICLQMKSVSNETLGKLLAAAHSLSSEKIQRLKMLQSLAASLNDLWDLLETPLQEQSRFHHLNYQSSDVSSPGGLSSDTIEEVKAEVQRLEHLKASKLKELVLNKRLILEQICRQAHIEPDSSTAPEKTNALIDSGKMDASQLLANLEEQIVSAEEEAHNRKDILDRVDKWLAACEEQRWLEDYSADEKRFNATKGAHLNLKRAEKARIAVSKIPGLVDALMARTKAWEEEKGSCFLYDGSPLISMLDEYIFDRNEREEQKRRLRVCCCCFSCFSFS
;
A
#
# COMPACT_ATOMS: atom_id res chain seq x y z
N MET A 1 -9.43 96.06 -96.94
CA MET A 1 -9.51 94.59 -97.07
C MET A 1 -8.51 93.88 -96.16
N ASP A 2 -7.33 94.45 -95.88
CA ASP A 2 -6.30 93.77 -95.06
C ASP A 2 -6.65 93.51 -93.58
N LYS A 3 -7.53 94.32 -92.96
CA LYS A 3 -7.87 94.16 -91.53
C LYS A 3 -8.76 92.93 -91.25
N ALA A 4 -9.75 92.67 -92.12
CA ALA A 4 -10.65 91.51 -91.98
C ALA A 4 -9.95 90.19 -92.32
N LEU A 5 -8.98 90.19 -93.25
CA LEU A 5 -8.16 89.02 -93.56
C LEU A 5 -7.24 88.66 -92.39
N SER A 6 -6.64 89.67 -91.75
CA SER A 6 -5.80 89.51 -90.55
C SER A 6 -6.58 89.01 -89.34
N GLU A 7 -7.84 89.44 -89.14
CA GLU A 7 -8.71 88.94 -88.07
C GLU A 7 -9.08 87.46 -88.28
N ILE A 8 -9.41 87.05 -89.51
CA ILE A 8 -9.69 85.65 -89.86
C ILE A 8 -8.44 84.78 -89.69
N GLU A 9 -7.26 85.26 -90.10
CA GLU A 9 -5.99 84.56 -89.93
C GLU A 9 -5.65 84.38 -88.44
N GLN A 10 -5.94 85.39 -87.61
CA GLN A 10 -5.74 85.35 -86.16
C GLN A 10 -6.71 84.39 -85.46
N GLU A 11 -7.99 84.37 -85.87
CA GLU A 11 -8.99 83.39 -85.40
C GLU A 11 -8.63 81.96 -85.81
N CYS A 12 -8.20 81.75 -87.07
CA CYS A 12 -7.74 80.45 -87.55
C CYS A 12 -6.52 79.98 -86.75
N LEU A 13 -5.54 80.85 -86.52
CA LEU A 13 -4.38 80.57 -85.67
C LEU A 13 -4.77 80.23 -84.24
N GLN A 14 -5.79 80.88 -83.67
CA GLN A 14 -6.27 80.63 -82.32
C GLN A 14 -6.96 79.27 -82.21
N VAL A 15 -7.79 78.90 -83.19
CA VAL A 15 -8.41 77.56 -83.28
C VAL A 15 -7.36 76.47 -83.48
N TYR A 16 -6.36 76.69 -84.34
CA TYR A 16 -5.24 75.77 -84.53
C TYR A 16 -4.41 75.62 -83.26
N ARG A 17 -4.07 76.72 -82.56
CA ARG A 17 -3.36 76.67 -81.27
C ARG A 17 -4.15 75.88 -80.23
N GLN A 18 -5.44 76.15 -80.09
CA GLN A 18 -6.30 75.44 -79.14
C GLN A 18 -6.41 73.95 -79.47
N LYS A 19 -6.47 73.57 -80.76
CA LYS A 19 -6.44 72.16 -81.19
C LYS A 19 -5.10 71.50 -80.94
N VAL A 20 -3.99 72.21 -81.19
CA VAL A 20 -2.64 71.73 -80.89
C VAL A 20 -2.49 71.53 -79.38
N GLU A 21 -2.91 72.49 -78.54
CA GLU A 21 -2.92 72.38 -77.08
C GLU A 21 -3.79 71.22 -76.58
N GLN A 22 -4.97 71.02 -77.15
CA GLN A 22 -5.82 69.86 -76.83
C GLN A 22 -5.12 68.54 -77.18
N VAL A 23 -4.45 68.45 -78.34
CA VAL A 23 -3.74 67.24 -78.77
C VAL A 23 -2.47 67.01 -77.96
N THR A 24 -1.71 68.05 -77.62
CA THR A 24 -0.52 67.95 -76.78
C THR A 24 -0.89 67.53 -75.35
N HIS A 25 -1.95 68.11 -74.79
CA HIS A 25 -2.51 67.72 -73.50
C HIS A 25 -3.00 66.27 -73.52
N ARG A 26 -3.75 65.86 -74.55
CA ARG A 26 -4.23 64.47 -74.68
C ARG A 26 -3.09 63.48 -74.87
N ARG A 27 -2.04 63.85 -75.61
CA ARG A 27 -0.82 63.04 -75.76
C ARG A 27 -0.05 62.93 -74.45
N ALA A 28 0.05 64.00 -73.66
CA ALA A 28 0.67 63.98 -72.34
C ALA A 28 -0.11 63.08 -71.37
N CYS A 29 -1.44 63.20 -71.35
CA CYS A 29 -2.32 62.33 -70.56
C CYS A 29 -2.17 60.84 -70.92
N LEU A 30 -2.10 60.51 -72.22
CA LEU A 30 -1.88 59.13 -72.67
C LEU A 30 -0.49 58.61 -72.27
N ARG A 31 0.56 59.44 -72.38
CA ARG A 31 1.91 59.06 -71.94
C ARG A 31 1.98 58.83 -70.43
N GLN A 32 1.31 59.66 -69.66
CA GLN A 32 1.22 59.51 -68.21
C GLN A 32 0.49 58.21 -67.84
N THR A 33 -0.68 57.97 -68.42
CA THR A 33 -1.44 56.73 -68.20
C THR A 33 -0.62 55.49 -68.54
N LEU A 34 0.11 55.51 -69.66
CA LEU A 34 0.99 54.42 -70.07
C LEU A 34 2.15 54.21 -69.07
N SER A 35 2.78 55.30 -68.61
CA SER A 35 3.82 55.23 -67.57
C SER A 35 3.28 54.66 -66.25
N ASP A 36 2.07 55.07 -65.84
CA ASP A 36 1.43 54.59 -64.62
C ASP A 36 1.11 53.08 -64.73
N GLN A 37 0.61 52.62 -65.88
CA GLN A 37 0.34 51.20 -66.13
C GLN A 37 1.63 50.36 -66.20
N GLU A 38 2.68 50.85 -66.87
CA GLU A 38 3.99 50.18 -66.92
C GLU A 38 4.63 50.09 -65.53
N GLN A 39 4.51 51.14 -64.71
CA GLN A 39 4.98 51.12 -63.31
C GLN A 39 4.17 50.14 -62.45
N GLN A 40 2.84 50.10 -62.62
CA GLN A 40 2.00 49.13 -61.93
C GLN A 40 2.34 47.69 -62.32
N LEU A 41 2.54 47.41 -63.61
CA LEU A 41 3.01 46.09 -64.09
C LEU A 41 4.33 45.70 -63.42
N ALA A 42 5.34 46.58 -63.46
CA ALA A 42 6.64 46.31 -62.84
C ALA A 42 6.52 46.02 -61.33
N SER A 43 5.63 46.74 -60.64
CA SER A 43 5.35 46.51 -59.22
C SER A 43 4.68 45.15 -58.98
N LEU A 44 3.72 44.75 -59.82
CA LEU A 44 3.02 43.47 -59.69
C LEU A 44 3.94 42.30 -60.00
N PHE A 45 4.80 42.41 -61.02
CA PHE A 45 5.83 41.42 -61.31
C PHE A 45 6.82 41.26 -60.15
N ALA A 46 7.27 42.37 -59.54
CA ALA A 46 8.15 42.32 -58.38
C ALA A 46 7.49 41.66 -57.17
N VAL A 47 6.22 41.98 -56.89
CA VAL A 47 5.46 41.42 -55.77
C VAL A 47 5.16 39.93 -55.99
N LEU A 48 4.80 39.51 -57.20
CA LEU A 48 4.50 38.11 -57.53
C LEU A 48 5.76 37.26 -57.79
N GLY A 49 6.95 37.89 -57.88
CA GLY A 49 8.19 37.22 -58.27
C GLY A 49 8.18 36.67 -59.71
N GLU A 50 7.27 37.16 -60.56
CA GLU A 50 7.13 36.75 -61.96
C GLU A 50 7.97 37.65 -62.88
N ARG A 51 8.42 37.11 -64.02
CA ARG A 51 9.11 37.90 -65.06
C ARG A 51 8.12 38.28 -66.17
N PRO A 52 8.23 39.49 -66.76
CA PRO A 52 7.45 39.86 -67.93
C PRO A 52 7.64 38.84 -69.05
N GLN A 53 6.56 38.37 -69.65
CA GLN A 53 6.66 37.49 -70.81
C GLN A 53 7.13 38.32 -72.00
N ILE A 54 8.28 37.95 -72.58
CA ILE A 54 8.76 38.59 -73.82
C ILE A 54 7.84 38.11 -74.94
N PRO A 55 7.15 39.00 -75.68
CA PRO A 55 6.30 38.58 -76.77
C PRO A 55 7.12 37.79 -77.80
N HIS A 56 6.61 36.62 -78.21
CA HIS A 56 7.16 35.89 -79.34
C HIS A 56 7.15 36.80 -80.58
N GLN A 57 8.19 36.72 -81.42
CA GLN A 57 8.57 37.70 -82.45
C GLN A 57 7.52 38.02 -83.56
N ASN A 58 6.27 37.54 -83.47
CA ASN A 58 5.23 37.69 -84.49
C ASN A 58 4.03 38.57 -84.10
N GLU A 59 4.04 39.25 -82.94
CA GLU A 59 2.99 40.23 -82.63
C GLU A 59 3.34 41.63 -83.17
N LYS A 60 2.41 42.21 -83.95
CA LYS A 60 2.53 43.57 -84.48
C LYS A 60 2.75 44.53 -83.30
N LYS A 61 3.94 45.13 -83.21
CA LYS A 61 4.23 46.15 -82.21
C LYS A 61 3.15 47.24 -82.27
N PRO A 62 2.45 47.52 -81.16
CA PRO A 62 1.40 48.55 -81.14
C PRO A 62 2.01 49.90 -81.55
N THR A 63 1.51 50.45 -82.66
CA THR A 63 2.08 51.64 -83.31
C THR A 63 1.58 52.94 -82.69
N SER A 64 0.42 52.94 -82.03
CA SER A 64 -0.12 54.11 -81.31
C SER A 64 -0.05 53.96 -79.78
N LEU A 65 0.00 55.10 -79.06
CA LEU A 65 -0.05 55.12 -77.59
C LEU A 65 -1.34 54.48 -77.04
N ARG A 66 -2.46 54.57 -77.78
CA ARG A 66 -3.73 53.94 -77.41
C ARG A 66 -3.65 52.42 -77.53
N ASP A 67 -3.03 51.91 -78.60
CA ASP A 67 -2.89 50.47 -78.81
C ASP A 67 -1.95 49.85 -77.76
N ARG A 68 -0.91 50.58 -77.33
CA ARG A 68 -0.05 50.14 -76.20
C ARG A 68 -0.81 50.05 -74.88
N ILE A 69 -1.61 51.06 -74.55
CA ILE A 69 -2.46 51.06 -73.34
C ILE A 69 -3.49 49.91 -73.41
N ALA A 70 -4.12 49.71 -74.58
CA ALA A 70 -5.08 48.65 -74.77
C ALA A 70 -4.46 47.24 -74.67
N ALA A 71 -3.21 47.06 -75.10
CA ALA A 71 -2.48 45.81 -74.99
C ALA A 71 -2.04 45.49 -73.54
N ILE A 72 -1.62 46.50 -72.78
CA ILE A 72 -1.16 46.35 -71.38
C ILE A 72 -2.32 46.11 -70.41
N SER A 73 -3.48 46.72 -70.66
CA SER A 73 -4.64 46.66 -69.76
C SER A 73 -5.10 45.23 -69.37
N PRO A 74 -5.24 44.25 -70.30
CA PRO A 74 -5.62 42.89 -69.93
C PRO A 74 -4.55 42.13 -69.13
N GLU A 75 -3.26 42.34 -69.41
CA GLU A 75 -2.15 41.73 -68.65
C GLU A 75 -2.12 42.27 -67.21
N LEU A 76 -2.33 43.58 -67.06
CA LEU A 76 -2.44 44.23 -65.76
C LEU A 76 -3.61 43.65 -64.94
N GLU A 77 -4.77 43.44 -65.56
CA GLU A 77 -5.93 42.88 -64.89
C GLU A 77 -5.72 41.41 -64.48
N ASN A 78 -5.04 40.62 -65.33
CA ASN A 78 -4.65 39.26 -65.00
C ASN A 78 -3.73 39.20 -63.77
N LEU A 79 -2.69 40.04 -63.73
CA LEU A 79 -1.77 40.07 -62.59
C LEU A 79 -2.44 40.55 -61.30
N LYS A 80 -3.43 41.47 -61.38
CA LYS A 80 -4.24 41.86 -60.23
C LYS A 80 -5.07 40.68 -59.69
N GLN A 81 -5.70 39.91 -60.56
CA GLN A 81 -6.45 38.71 -60.16
C GLN A 81 -5.53 37.65 -59.54
N LYS A 82 -4.37 37.39 -60.15
CA LYS A 82 -3.36 36.48 -59.57
C LYS A 82 -2.91 36.93 -58.19
N LYS A 83 -2.66 38.23 -58.01
CA LYS A 83 -2.30 38.81 -56.71
C LYS A 83 -3.38 38.55 -55.66
N GLU A 84 -4.64 38.77 -56.00
CA GLU A 84 -5.76 38.54 -55.08
C GLU A 84 -5.87 37.05 -54.69
N LEU A 85 -5.80 36.14 -55.66
CA LEU A 85 -5.77 34.70 -55.40
C LEU A 85 -4.58 34.32 -54.51
N ARG A 86 -3.42 34.91 -54.76
CA ARG A 86 -2.21 34.61 -53.97
C ARG A 86 -2.35 35.11 -52.54
N ILE A 87 -2.93 36.29 -52.33
CA ILE A 87 -3.25 36.80 -50.99
C ILE A 87 -4.16 35.82 -50.25
N GLN A 88 -5.22 35.32 -50.92
CA GLN A 88 -6.14 34.33 -50.34
C GLN A 88 -5.41 33.04 -49.93
N GLN A 89 -4.53 32.52 -50.78
CA GLN A 89 -3.70 31.34 -50.45
C GLN A 89 -2.81 31.58 -49.23
N PHE A 90 -2.12 32.73 -49.18
CA PHE A 90 -1.27 33.10 -48.04
C PHE A 90 -2.09 33.23 -46.75
N THR A 91 -3.28 33.84 -46.80
CA THR A 91 -4.15 33.95 -45.62
C THR A 91 -4.61 32.58 -45.14
N GLU A 92 -5.04 31.71 -46.05
CA GLU A 92 -5.50 30.36 -45.71
C GLU A 92 -4.40 29.53 -45.06
N VAL A 93 -3.19 29.52 -45.63
CA VAL A 93 -2.06 28.76 -45.08
C VAL A 93 -1.63 29.30 -43.72
N LYS A 94 -1.56 30.64 -43.56
CA LYS A 94 -1.23 31.26 -42.27
C LYS A 94 -2.27 30.92 -41.20
N ASP A 95 -3.56 30.99 -41.53
CA ASP A 95 -4.63 30.66 -40.59
C ASP A 95 -4.55 29.18 -40.14
N GLN A 96 -4.24 28.27 -41.07
CA GLN A 96 -4.02 26.86 -40.73
C GLN A 96 -2.78 26.65 -39.85
N ILE A 97 -1.67 27.34 -40.13
CA ILE A 97 -0.45 27.29 -39.31
C ILE A 97 -0.73 27.78 -37.90
N GLU A 98 -1.37 28.94 -37.74
CA GLU A 98 -1.68 29.52 -36.44
C GLU A 98 -2.65 28.64 -35.65
N LYS A 99 -3.63 28.03 -36.31
CA LYS A 99 -4.52 27.06 -35.69
C LYS A 99 -3.75 25.85 -35.13
N ILE A 100 -2.85 25.26 -35.92
CA ILE A 100 -2.06 24.10 -35.46
C ILE A 100 -1.10 24.52 -34.34
N LYS A 101 -0.44 25.67 -34.45
CA LYS A 101 0.44 26.19 -33.38
C LYS A 101 -0.32 26.40 -32.07
N ALA A 102 -1.53 26.97 -32.13
CA ALA A 102 -2.37 27.14 -30.96
C ALA A 102 -2.76 25.80 -30.31
N GLU A 103 -3.05 24.77 -31.10
CA GLU A 103 -3.33 23.42 -30.62
C GLU A 103 -2.11 22.72 -29.98
N LEU A 104 -0.91 22.94 -30.52
CA LEU A 104 0.34 22.30 -30.04
C LEU A 104 0.94 22.98 -28.80
N TYR A 105 0.90 24.31 -28.75
CA TYR A 105 1.62 25.10 -27.74
C TYR A 105 0.68 25.81 -26.75
N GLY A 106 -0.63 25.80 -26.99
CA GLY A 106 -1.61 26.54 -26.22
C GLY A 106 -1.66 28.03 -26.60
N SER A 107 -2.74 28.70 -26.21
CA SER A 107 -3.01 30.11 -26.57
C SER A 107 -2.06 31.14 -25.93
N SER A 108 -1.04 30.70 -25.17
CA SER A 108 -0.18 31.56 -24.35
C SER A 108 0.98 32.22 -25.11
N MET A 109 1.25 31.85 -26.36
CA MET A 109 2.35 32.42 -27.16
C MET A 109 1.87 33.48 -28.15
N GLN A 110 1.07 34.44 -27.69
CA GLN A 110 0.97 35.75 -28.35
C GLN A 110 2.04 36.69 -27.78
N SER A 111 3.32 36.32 -27.89
CA SER A 111 4.43 37.24 -27.65
C SER A 111 5.35 37.24 -28.86
N GLY A 112 4.99 38.07 -29.82
CA GLY A 112 5.79 38.28 -31.03
C GLY A 112 4.98 38.96 -32.10
N THR A 113 4.49 40.17 -31.81
CA THR A 113 4.01 41.22 -32.73
C THR A 113 3.06 40.78 -33.85
N PRO A 114 1.89 41.44 -34.04
CA PRO A 114 1.27 41.44 -35.35
C PRO A 114 2.26 42.19 -36.25
N GLU A 115 3.14 41.46 -36.93
CA GLU A 115 3.72 41.97 -38.14
C GLU A 115 2.55 42.15 -39.09
N ALA A 116 1.96 43.34 -38.98
CA ALA A 116 1.35 44.10 -40.06
C ALA A 116 2.42 44.40 -41.14
N SER A 117 3.32 43.46 -41.42
CA SER A 117 4.04 43.41 -42.66
C SER A 117 3.05 42.79 -43.64
N ALA A 118 2.38 43.66 -44.39
CA ALA A 118 1.92 43.29 -45.72
C ALA A 118 3.12 42.59 -46.37
N ASN A 119 3.11 41.25 -46.45
CA ASN A 119 4.14 40.46 -47.10
C ASN A 119 4.18 40.99 -48.53
N LYS A 120 5.15 41.87 -48.80
CA LYS A 120 5.32 42.47 -50.13
C LYS A 120 5.78 41.42 -51.13
N ASP A 121 6.25 40.27 -50.64
CA ASP A 121 6.63 39.11 -51.41
C ASP A 121 5.48 38.09 -51.42
N LEU A 122 4.78 38.02 -52.56
CA LEU A 122 3.75 37.04 -52.88
C LEU A 122 4.29 36.00 -53.89
N SER A 123 5.61 35.79 -53.93
CA SER A 123 6.24 34.81 -54.82
C SER A 123 5.80 33.36 -54.54
N LEU A 124 5.94 32.50 -55.55
CA LEU A 124 5.69 31.06 -55.40
C LEU A 124 6.64 30.41 -54.39
N SER A 125 7.92 30.77 -54.41
CA SER A 125 8.92 30.24 -53.47
C SER A 125 8.52 30.50 -52.02
N ARG A 126 8.05 31.71 -51.71
CA ARG A 126 7.63 32.06 -50.35
C ARG A 126 6.35 31.32 -49.92
N LEU A 127 5.44 31.08 -50.85
CA LEU A 127 4.25 30.28 -50.59
C LEU A 127 4.62 28.81 -50.36
N ASP A 128 5.53 28.26 -51.15
CA ASP A 128 6.05 26.89 -51.00
C ASP A 128 6.72 26.70 -49.63
N GLU A 129 7.51 27.67 -49.17
CA GLU A 129 8.09 27.67 -47.81
C GLU A 129 7.01 27.55 -46.71
N GLN A 130 5.90 28.28 -46.84
CA GLN A 130 4.80 28.19 -45.89
C GLN A 130 4.06 26.85 -45.97
N TYR A 131 3.89 26.28 -47.16
CA TYR A 131 3.34 24.93 -47.30
C TYR A 131 4.24 23.87 -46.67
N VAL A 132 5.57 24.03 -46.78
CA VAL A 132 6.54 23.15 -46.09
C VAL A 132 6.43 23.26 -44.57
N GLU A 133 6.31 24.49 -44.03
CA GLU A 133 6.07 24.69 -42.59
C GLU A 133 4.75 24.06 -42.13
N LEU A 134 3.67 24.27 -42.89
CA LEU A 134 2.36 23.67 -42.62
C LEU A 134 2.44 22.14 -42.61
N GLN A 135 3.09 21.54 -43.60
CA GLN A 135 3.27 20.08 -43.67
C GLN A 135 4.09 19.54 -42.50
N ALA A 136 5.15 20.26 -42.09
CA ALA A 136 5.95 19.89 -40.93
C ALA A 136 5.13 19.92 -39.64
N LEU A 137 4.32 20.97 -39.43
CA LEU A 137 3.45 21.09 -38.26
C LEU A 137 2.34 20.04 -38.24
N GLN A 138 1.74 19.73 -39.39
CA GLN A 138 0.77 18.63 -39.51
C GLN A 138 1.39 17.28 -39.15
N LYS A 139 2.63 17.03 -39.60
CA LYS A 139 3.38 15.83 -39.23
C LYS A 139 3.65 15.76 -37.73
N GLU A 140 4.14 16.85 -37.13
CA GLU A 140 4.37 16.93 -35.69
C GLU A 140 3.08 16.67 -34.90
N LYS A 141 1.96 17.29 -35.31
CA LYS A 141 0.64 17.07 -34.70
C LYS A 141 0.26 15.59 -34.71
N ASN A 142 0.40 14.92 -35.85
CA ASN A 142 0.09 13.48 -35.95
C ASN A 142 0.99 12.63 -35.05
N GLU A 143 2.30 12.92 -35.01
CA GLU A 143 3.22 12.23 -34.11
C GLU A 143 2.84 12.40 -32.63
N ARG A 144 2.37 13.60 -32.23
CA ARG A 144 1.88 13.84 -30.87
C ARG A 144 0.58 13.13 -30.56
N ILE A 145 -0.35 13.05 -31.52
CA ILE A 145 -1.60 12.26 -31.35
C ILE A 145 -1.25 10.80 -31.03
N HIS A 146 -0.30 10.21 -31.76
CA HIS A 146 0.15 8.85 -31.48
C HIS A 146 0.77 8.71 -30.09
N LYS A 147 1.64 9.65 -29.68
CA LYS A 147 2.21 9.65 -28.32
C LYS A 147 1.14 9.77 -27.22
N VAL A 148 0.14 10.64 -27.41
CA VAL A 148 -0.97 10.76 -26.46
C VAL A 148 -1.71 9.43 -26.34
N LEU A 149 -1.97 8.75 -27.45
CA LEU A 149 -2.62 7.44 -27.44
C LEU A 149 -1.78 6.39 -26.71
N ASP A 150 -0.47 6.36 -26.96
CA ASP A 150 0.44 5.45 -26.27
C ASP A 150 0.42 5.67 -24.75
N TYR A 151 0.52 6.93 -24.30
CA TYR A 151 0.45 7.26 -22.87
C TYR A 151 -0.92 6.96 -22.25
N VAL A 152 -2.02 7.21 -22.97
CA VAL A 152 -3.36 6.89 -22.47
C VAL A 152 -3.56 5.38 -22.34
N ASN A 153 -3.05 4.59 -23.27
CA ASN A 153 -3.07 3.13 -23.18
C ASN A 153 -2.21 2.64 -22.00
N GLU A 154 -1.00 3.19 -21.84
CA GLU A 154 -0.13 2.87 -20.70
C GLU A 154 -0.80 3.20 -19.36
N LEU A 155 -1.43 4.38 -19.26
CA LEU A 155 -2.20 4.79 -18.09
C LEU A 155 -3.38 3.86 -17.82
N HIS A 156 -4.11 3.43 -18.85
CA HIS A 156 -5.22 2.50 -18.70
C HIS A 156 -4.75 1.16 -18.12
N GLU A 157 -3.67 0.59 -18.66
CA GLU A 157 -3.08 -0.65 -18.13
C GLU A 157 -2.62 -0.51 -16.68
N LEU A 158 -1.95 0.61 -16.35
CA LEU A 158 -1.51 0.90 -14.99
C LEU A 158 -2.69 1.07 -14.02
N CYS A 159 -3.73 1.80 -14.42
CA CYS A 159 -4.95 1.99 -13.62
C CYS A 159 -5.67 0.66 -13.38
N SER A 160 -5.81 -0.16 -14.44
CA SER A 160 -6.41 -1.49 -14.36
C SER A 160 -5.71 -2.37 -13.33
N VAL A 161 -4.37 -2.44 -13.34
CA VAL A 161 -3.59 -3.24 -12.39
C VAL A 161 -3.66 -2.67 -10.96
N LEU A 162 -3.59 -1.34 -10.80
CA LEU A 162 -3.61 -0.66 -9.51
C LEU A 162 -5.01 -0.51 -8.90
N GLY A 163 -6.06 -0.88 -9.64
CA GLY A 163 -7.46 -0.66 -9.24
C GLY A 163 -7.82 0.82 -9.07
N ILE A 164 -7.19 1.70 -9.84
CA ILE A 164 -7.49 3.14 -9.83
C ILE A 164 -8.52 3.42 -10.92
N ASP A 165 -9.47 4.30 -10.65
CA ASP A 165 -10.43 4.71 -11.65
C ASP A 165 -9.73 5.55 -12.75
N PHE A 166 -9.68 4.99 -13.95
CA PHE A 166 -9.08 5.63 -15.11
C PHE A 166 -9.83 6.90 -15.51
N ALA A 167 -11.16 6.93 -15.38
CA ALA A 167 -11.98 8.05 -15.84
C ALA A 167 -11.67 9.33 -15.06
N THR A 168 -11.70 9.26 -13.72
CA THR A 168 -11.32 10.37 -12.83
C THR A 168 -9.90 10.86 -13.09
N MET A 169 -8.93 9.95 -13.25
CA MET A 169 -7.54 10.31 -13.52
C MET A 169 -7.36 11.04 -14.86
N VAL A 170 -7.99 10.55 -15.92
CA VAL A 170 -7.87 11.16 -17.25
C VAL A 170 -8.59 12.51 -17.28
N ASP A 171 -9.70 12.67 -16.57
CA ASP A 171 -10.40 13.95 -16.44
C ASP A 171 -9.56 15.00 -15.70
N GLU A 172 -8.78 14.62 -14.68
CA GLU A 172 -7.83 15.51 -13.99
C GLU A 172 -6.71 16.00 -14.92
N ILE A 173 -6.28 15.17 -15.87
CA ILE A 173 -5.26 15.53 -16.86
C ILE A 173 -5.86 16.47 -17.91
N HIS A 174 -6.90 16.00 -18.61
CA HIS A 174 -7.68 16.80 -19.54
C HIS A 174 -9.00 16.09 -19.94
N PRO A 175 -10.18 16.72 -19.79
CA PRO A 175 -11.48 16.08 -20.00
C PRO A 175 -11.72 15.57 -21.44
N SER A 176 -11.09 16.20 -22.44
CA SER A 176 -11.22 15.73 -23.84
C SER A 176 -10.56 14.37 -24.13
N LEU A 177 -9.78 13.83 -23.20
CA LEU A 177 -9.14 12.53 -23.36
C LEU A 177 -10.08 11.37 -23.02
N ASN A 178 -11.03 11.60 -22.10
CA ASN A 178 -12.01 10.63 -21.59
C ASN A 178 -13.25 10.51 -22.51
N ASP A 179 -13.63 11.60 -23.20
CA ASP A 179 -14.82 11.63 -24.05
C ASP A 179 -14.65 10.78 -25.32
N SER A 180 -15.33 9.64 -25.35
CA SER A 180 -15.31 8.69 -26.47
C SER A 180 -16.02 9.24 -27.72
N ASN A 181 -16.84 10.30 -27.57
CA ASN A 181 -17.54 10.93 -28.69
C ASN A 181 -16.68 11.97 -29.43
N ILE A 182 -15.54 12.36 -28.86
CA ILE A 182 -14.64 13.34 -29.47
C ILE A 182 -13.69 12.62 -30.42
N CYS A 183 -13.69 13.04 -31.69
CA CYS A 183 -12.79 12.51 -32.71
C CYS A 183 -11.32 12.70 -32.27
N LEU A 184 -10.44 11.74 -32.58
CA LEU A 184 -9.01 11.76 -32.18
C LEU A 184 -8.28 13.08 -32.45
N GLN A 185 -8.71 13.83 -33.46
CA GLN A 185 -8.14 15.13 -33.85
C GLN A 185 -8.49 16.29 -32.92
N MET A 186 -9.45 16.12 -32.02
CA MET A 186 -9.88 17.11 -31.02
C MET A 186 -9.38 16.79 -29.61
N LYS A 187 -8.67 15.66 -29.44
CA LYS A 187 -7.94 15.37 -28.20
C LYS A 187 -6.81 16.38 -28.03
N SER A 188 -6.61 16.82 -26.80
CA SER A 188 -5.59 17.83 -26.50
C SER A 188 -4.18 17.25 -26.71
N VAL A 189 -3.40 17.85 -27.61
CA VAL A 189 -2.00 17.46 -27.95
C VAL A 189 -0.98 18.49 -27.50
N SER A 190 -1.41 19.37 -26.59
CA SER A 190 -0.57 20.44 -26.07
C SER A 190 0.64 19.88 -25.31
N ASN A 191 1.72 20.67 -25.24
CA ASN A 191 2.88 20.34 -24.41
C ASN A 191 2.49 20.08 -22.94
N GLU A 192 1.52 20.83 -22.42
CA GLU A 192 1.03 20.69 -21.05
C GLU A 192 0.36 19.33 -20.85
N THR A 193 -0.53 18.93 -21.76
CA THR A 193 -1.24 17.65 -21.71
C THR A 193 -0.26 16.48 -21.79
N LEU A 194 0.69 16.52 -22.71
CA LEU A 194 1.74 15.49 -22.83
C LEU A 194 2.61 15.43 -21.57
N GLY A 195 2.97 16.57 -20.99
CA GLY A 195 3.74 16.64 -19.74
C GLY A 195 2.98 16.04 -18.55
N LYS A 196 1.68 16.34 -18.42
CA LYS A 196 0.82 15.76 -17.37
C LYS A 196 0.62 14.26 -17.55
N LEU A 197 0.39 13.78 -18.78
CA LEU A 197 0.28 12.35 -19.09
C LEU A 197 1.56 11.60 -18.71
N LEU A 198 2.72 12.12 -19.10
CA LEU A 198 4.02 11.54 -18.78
C LEU A 198 4.26 11.51 -17.26
N ALA A 199 3.95 12.60 -16.55
CA ALA A 199 4.08 12.67 -15.10
C ALA A 199 3.17 11.66 -14.39
N ALA A 200 1.91 11.53 -14.84
CA ALA A 200 0.96 10.55 -14.31
C ALA A 200 1.44 9.11 -14.54
N ALA A 201 1.90 8.79 -15.76
CA ALA A 201 2.40 7.46 -16.10
C ALA A 201 3.60 7.05 -15.24
N HIS A 202 4.54 7.99 -15.02
CA HIS A 202 5.67 7.76 -14.12
C HIS A 202 5.25 7.56 -12.66
N SER A 203 4.31 8.39 -12.17
CA SER A 203 3.80 8.27 -10.81
C SER A 203 3.16 6.90 -10.56
N LEU A 204 2.31 6.45 -11.48
CA LEU A 204 1.65 5.14 -11.39
C LEU A 204 2.63 3.98 -11.56
N SER A 205 3.62 4.12 -12.44
CA SER A 205 4.67 3.10 -12.57
C SER A 205 5.46 2.93 -11.27
N SER A 206 5.78 4.04 -10.59
CA SER A 206 6.42 4.02 -9.27
C SER A 206 5.54 3.36 -8.22
N GLU A 207 4.25 3.72 -8.18
CA GLU A 207 3.27 3.12 -7.26
C GLU A 207 3.13 1.61 -7.49
N LYS A 208 3.06 1.16 -8.75
CA LYS A 208 3.04 -0.26 -9.13
C LYS A 208 4.23 -1.01 -8.55
N ILE A 209 5.43 -0.46 -8.69
CA ILE A 209 6.66 -1.07 -8.15
C ILE A 209 6.61 -1.14 -6.62
N GLN A 210 6.15 -0.08 -5.96
CA GLN A 210 6.06 -0.03 -4.51
C GLN A 210 5.06 -1.06 -3.97
N ARG A 211 3.85 -1.10 -4.54
CA ARG A 211 2.80 -2.05 -4.17
C ARG A 211 3.20 -3.49 -4.43
N LEU A 212 3.87 -3.77 -5.55
CA LEU A 212 4.38 -5.11 -5.85
C LEU A 212 5.38 -5.59 -4.80
N LYS A 213 6.35 -4.73 -4.41
CA LYS A 213 7.32 -5.07 -3.35
C LYS A 213 6.63 -5.34 -2.01
N MET A 214 5.62 -4.53 -1.67
CA MET A 214 4.85 -4.71 -0.45
C MET A 214 4.07 -6.03 -0.47
N LEU A 215 3.41 -6.35 -1.59
CA LEU A 215 2.69 -7.61 -1.75
C LEU A 215 3.63 -8.81 -1.65
N GLN A 216 4.82 -8.74 -2.25
CA GLN A 216 5.85 -9.78 -2.15
C GLN A 216 6.33 -10.01 -0.72
N SER A 217 6.58 -8.95 0.05
CA SER A 217 6.99 -9.10 1.46
C SER A 217 5.88 -9.68 2.33
N LEU A 218 4.63 -9.28 2.09
CA LEU A 218 3.46 -9.82 2.79
C LEU A 218 3.25 -11.29 2.42
N ALA A 219 3.37 -11.65 1.15
CA ALA A 219 3.23 -13.03 0.69
C ALA A 219 4.33 -13.94 1.27
N ALA A 220 5.56 -13.44 1.41
CA ALA A 220 6.63 -14.16 2.11
C ALA A 220 6.23 -14.44 3.57
N SER A 221 5.80 -13.41 4.31
CA SER A 221 5.31 -13.56 5.68
C SER A 221 4.11 -14.51 5.78
N LEU A 222 3.23 -14.49 4.79
CA LEU A 222 2.04 -15.35 4.75
C LEU A 222 2.42 -16.82 4.57
N ASN A 223 3.37 -17.13 3.67
CA ASN A 223 3.91 -18.48 3.50
C ASN A 223 4.60 -18.96 4.78
N ASP A 224 5.45 -18.13 5.39
CA ASP A 224 6.13 -18.47 6.65
C ASP A 224 5.11 -18.79 7.77
N LEU A 225 4.02 -18.03 7.86
CA LEU A 225 2.95 -18.27 8.83
C LEU A 225 2.13 -19.51 8.51
N TRP A 226 1.83 -19.80 7.24
CA TRP A 226 1.14 -21.01 6.82
C TRP A 226 1.95 -22.27 7.10
N ASP A 227 3.25 -22.24 6.82
CA ASP A 227 4.17 -23.34 7.11
C ASP A 227 4.27 -23.56 8.63
N LEU A 228 4.39 -22.48 9.41
CA LEU A 228 4.47 -22.56 10.87
C LEU A 228 3.18 -23.04 11.54
N LEU A 229 2.02 -22.63 11.02
CA LEU A 229 0.71 -22.96 11.59
C LEU A 229 0.10 -24.23 11.01
N GLU A 230 0.78 -24.86 10.04
CA GLU A 230 0.32 -26.01 9.25
C GLU A 230 -1.06 -25.75 8.63
N THR A 231 -1.25 -24.54 8.05
CA THR A 231 -2.54 -24.12 7.51
C THR A 231 -2.94 -24.97 6.31
N PRO A 232 -4.17 -25.50 6.25
CA PRO A 232 -4.60 -26.39 5.17
C PRO A 232 -4.68 -25.68 3.81
N LEU A 233 -4.38 -26.41 2.72
CA LEU A 233 -4.36 -25.89 1.35
C LEU A 233 -5.67 -25.23 0.91
N GLN A 234 -6.81 -25.67 1.44
CA GLN A 234 -8.11 -25.06 1.14
C GLN A 234 -8.17 -23.60 1.61
N GLU A 235 -7.61 -23.30 2.78
CA GLU A 235 -7.55 -21.94 3.31
C GLU A 235 -6.53 -21.09 2.53
N GLN A 236 -5.40 -21.68 2.15
CA GLN A 236 -4.37 -21.02 1.31
C GLN A 236 -4.89 -20.67 -0.09
N SER A 237 -5.77 -21.52 -0.66
CA SER A 237 -6.28 -21.38 -2.04
C SER A 237 -6.98 -20.04 -2.30
N ARG A 238 -7.50 -19.39 -1.26
CA ARG A 238 -8.13 -18.08 -1.34
C ARG A 238 -7.17 -17.00 -1.85
N PHE A 239 -5.86 -17.16 -1.65
CA PHE A 239 -4.83 -16.19 -2.03
C PHE A 239 -3.98 -16.63 -3.23
N HIS A 240 -4.22 -17.83 -3.81
CA HIS A 240 -3.47 -18.31 -4.99
C HIS A 240 -3.68 -17.48 -6.26
N HIS A 241 -4.79 -16.74 -6.33
CA HIS A 241 -5.07 -15.83 -7.46
C HIS A 241 -4.11 -14.62 -7.48
N LEU A 242 -3.42 -14.35 -6.37
CA LEU A 242 -2.42 -13.31 -6.27
C LEU A 242 -1.12 -13.85 -6.88
N ASN A 243 -0.75 -13.33 -8.06
CA ASN A 243 0.47 -13.72 -8.74
C ASN A 243 1.72 -13.04 -8.12
N TYR A 244 1.89 -13.16 -6.79
CA TYR A 244 2.96 -12.49 -6.04
C TYR A 244 4.36 -13.02 -6.36
N GLN A 245 4.47 -14.21 -6.95
CA GLN A 245 5.74 -14.81 -7.37
C GLN A 245 6.25 -14.28 -8.72
N SER A 246 5.36 -13.68 -9.53
CA SER A 246 5.76 -13.06 -10.79
C SER A 246 6.40 -11.70 -10.56
N SER A 247 7.47 -11.42 -11.31
CA SER A 247 8.09 -10.09 -11.35
C SER A 247 7.20 -9.04 -12.02
N ASP A 248 6.17 -9.46 -12.76
CA ASP A 248 5.19 -8.57 -13.37
C ASP A 248 3.77 -9.09 -13.12
N VAL A 249 2.96 -8.25 -12.47
CA VAL A 249 1.54 -8.52 -12.23
C VAL A 249 0.75 -7.73 -13.27
N SER A 250 0.11 -8.45 -14.17
CA SER A 250 -0.76 -7.88 -15.23
C SER A 250 -2.25 -8.12 -14.96
N SER A 251 -2.61 -8.79 -13.86
CA SER A 251 -4.01 -9.05 -13.55
C SER A 251 -4.71 -7.75 -13.10
N PRO A 252 -5.88 -7.41 -13.68
CA PRO A 252 -6.68 -6.28 -13.23
C PRO A 252 -6.98 -6.37 -11.73
N GLY A 253 -6.78 -5.27 -11.01
CA GLY A 253 -6.97 -5.17 -9.56
C GLY A 253 -5.97 -5.95 -8.71
N GLY A 254 -4.97 -6.63 -9.29
CA GLY A 254 -4.02 -7.46 -8.55
C GLY A 254 -3.13 -6.67 -7.58
N LEU A 255 -2.96 -5.37 -7.81
CA LEU A 255 -2.24 -4.44 -6.91
C LEU A 255 -3.16 -3.32 -6.42
N SER A 256 -4.47 -3.60 -6.31
CA SER A 256 -5.41 -2.68 -5.70
C SER A 256 -5.11 -2.46 -4.22
N SER A 257 -5.56 -1.32 -3.68
CA SER A 257 -5.44 -1.05 -2.25
C SER A 257 -6.15 -2.12 -1.43
N ASP A 258 -7.35 -2.49 -1.87
CA ASP A 258 -8.21 -3.50 -1.22
C ASP A 258 -7.52 -4.87 -1.16
N THR A 259 -6.90 -5.30 -2.26
CA THR A 259 -6.15 -6.58 -2.31
C THR A 259 -4.97 -6.58 -1.33
N ILE A 260 -4.21 -5.49 -1.27
CA ILE A 260 -3.08 -5.39 -0.33
C ILE A 260 -3.58 -5.38 1.11
N GLU A 261 -4.70 -4.70 1.38
CA GLU A 261 -5.31 -4.64 2.69
C GLU A 261 -5.88 -6.00 3.13
N GLU A 262 -6.48 -6.76 2.22
CA GLU A 262 -6.94 -8.13 2.46
C GLU A 262 -5.77 -9.04 2.89
N VAL A 263 -4.65 -9.01 2.15
CA VAL A 263 -3.47 -9.80 2.49
C VAL A 263 -2.87 -9.36 3.83
N LYS A 264 -2.80 -8.05 4.11
CA LYS A 264 -2.35 -7.55 5.42
C LYS A 264 -3.24 -8.04 6.57
N ALA A 265 -4.55 -7.96 6.39
CA ALA A 265 -5.52 -8.39 7.39
C ALA A 265 -5.36 -9.90 7.67
N GLU A 266 -5.11 -10.70 6.64
CA GLU A 266 -4.86 -12.14 6.81
C GLU A 266 -3.55 -12.42 7.56
N VAL A 267 -2.46 -11.72 7.22
CA VAL A 267 -1.19 -11.84 7.96
C VAL A 267 -1.41 -11.51 9.45
N GLN A 268 -2.08 -10.40 9.76
CA GLN A 268 -2.39 -10.01 11.14
C GLN A 268 -3.27 -11.04 11.86
N ARG A 269 -4.27 -11.60 11.16
CA ARG A 269 -5.13 -12.65 11.70
C ARG A 269 -4.32 -13.90 12.06
N LEU A 270 -3.39 -14.30 11.20
CA LEU A 270 -2.51 -15.46 11.44
C LEU A 270 -1.49 -15.20 12.55
N GLU A 271 -0.92 -13.98 12.64
CA GLU A 271 -0.08 -13.59 13.77
C GLU A 271 -0.83 -13.67 15.11
N HIS A 272 -2.07 -13.20 15.15
CA HIS A 272 -2.93 -13.32 16.32
C HIS A 272 -3.22 -14.80 16.66
N LEU A 273 -3.51 -15.61 15.64
CA LEU A 273 -3.72 -17.06 15.84
C LEU A 273 -2.46 -17.75 16.38
N LYS A 274 -1.28 -17.41 15.86
CA LYS A 274 0.02 -17.87 16.36
C LYS A 274 0.21 -17.52 17.83
N ALA A 275 -0.04 -16.26 18.21
CA ALA A 275 0.07 -15.82 19.60
C ALA A 275 -0.91 -16.57 20.51
N SER A 276 -2.15 -16.78 20.06
CA SER A 276 -3.16 -17.55 20.80
C SER A 276 -2.76 -19.01 21.01
N LYS A 277 -2.29 -19.69 19.97
CA LYS A 277 -1.79 -21.08 20.07
C LYS A 277 -0.57 -21.17 21.00
N LEU A 278 0.33 -20.19 20.93
CA LEU A 278 1.49 -20.14 21.83
C LEU A 278 1.07 -20.00 23.29
N LYS A 279 0.12 -19.10 23.59
CA LYS A 279 -0.43 -18.95 24.95
C LYS A 279 -1.01 -20.27 25.47
N GLU A 280 -1.78 -20.96 24.62
CA GLU A 280 -2.35 -22.28 24.98
C GLU A 280 -1.25 -23.30 25.31
N LEU A 281 -0.22 -23.41 24.48
CA LEU A 281 0.91 -24.32 24.71
C LEU A 281 1.67 -23.99 26.01
N VAL A 282 1.94 -22.70 26.25
CA VAL A 282 2.59 -22.20 27.47
C VAL A 282 1.76 -22.53 28.71
N LEU A 283 0.44 -22.31 28.67
CA LEU A 283 -0.47 -22.65 29.76
C LEU A 283 -0.52 -24.15 30.00
N ASN A 284 -0.58 -24.98 28.95
CA ASN A 284 -0.57 -26.42 29.08
C ASN A 284 0.72 -26.94 29.73
N LYS A 285 1.89 -26.44 29.32
CA LYS A 285 3.17 -26.77 29.95
C LYS A 285 3.21 -26.31 31.41
N ARG A 286 2.71 -25.11 31.70
CA ARG A 286 2.63 -24.59 33.08
C ARG A 286 1.73 -25.44 33.97
N LEU A 287 0.59 -25.93 33.46
CA LEU A 287 -0.29 -26.84 34.20
C LEU A 287 0.40 -28.18 34.52
N ILE A 288 1.18 -28.72 33.58
CA ILE A 288 1.99 -29.93 33.81
C ILE A 288 3.00 -29.68 34.94
N LEU A 289 3.75 -28.57 34.87
CA LEU A 289 4.69 -28.16 35.92
C LEU A 289 4.00 -28.06 37.29
N GLU A 290 2.90 -27.33 37.38
CA GLU A 290 2.15 -27.16 38.64
C GLU A 290 1.61 -28.47 39.20
N GLN A 291 1.20 -29.40 38.33
CA GLN A 291 0.75 -30.72 38.75
C GLN A 291 1.89 -31.55 39.35
N ILE A 292 3.08 -31.52 38.74
CA ILE A 292 4.27 -32.21 39.24
C ILE A 292 4.71 -31.58 40.57
N CYS A 293 4.81 -30.25 40.62
CA CYS A 293 5.14 -29.52 41.84
C CYS A 293 4.17 -29.84 42.99
N ARG A 294 2.86 -29.87 42.71
CA ARG A 294 1.84 -30.23 43.71
C ARG A 294 2.01 -31.65 44.22
N GLN A 295 2.29 -32.62 43.35
CA GLN A 295 2.54 -34.01 43.74
C GLN A 295 3.83 -34.16 44.56
N ALA A 296 4.83 -33.31 44.30
CA ALA A 296 6.10 -33.30 45.00
C ALA A 296 6.13 -32.38 46.24
N HIS A 297 5.01 -31.71 46.55
CA HIS A 297 4.90 -30.69 47.60
C HIS A 297 5.97 -29.59 47.49
N ILE A 298 6.18 -29.09 46.26
CA ILE A 298 7.11 -27.99 45.90
C ILE A 298 6.29 -26.78 45.44
N GLU A 299 6.76 -25.57 45.75
CA GLU A 299 6.21 -24.35 45.18
C GLU A 299 6.74 -24.13 43.74
N PRO A 300 5.85 -24.00 42.73
CA PRO A 300 6.27 -23.72 41.37
C PRO A 300 6.82 -22.28 41.26
N ASP A 301 7.82 -22.08 40.40
CA ASP A 301 8.46 -20.78 40.25
C ASP A 301 7.43 -19.69 39.88
N SER A 302 7.46 -18.58 40.63
CA SER A 302 6.60 -17.43 40.43
C SER A 302 6.96 -16.62 39.17
N SER A 303 8.14 -16.85 38.59
CA SER A 303 8.59 -16.18 37.35
C SER A 303 7.79 -16.67 36.13
N THR A 304 7.35 -17.92 36.12
CA THR A 304 6.58 -18.56 35.04
C THR A 304 5.06 -18.52 35.29
N ALA A 305 4.61 -17.64 36.19
CA ALA A 305 3.19 -17.40 36.44
C ALA A 305 2.45 -16.95 35.17
N PRO A 306 1.20 -17.39 34.95
CA PRO A 306 0.45 -17.17 33.71
C PRO A 306 0.26 -15.69 33.36
N GLU A 307 0.08 -14.84 34.37
CA GLU A 307 -0.06 -13.39 34.18
C GLU A 307 1.22 -12.75 33.61
N LYS A 308 2.39 -13.19 34.09
CA LYS A 308 3.69 -12.69 33.64
C LYS A 308 4.02 -13.22 32.25
N THR A 309 3.80 -14.51 31.99
CA THR A 309 4.10 -15.12 30.68
C THR A 309 3.16 -14.58 29.60
N ASN A 310 1.87 -14.40 29.88
CA ASN A 310 0.93 -13.79 28.95
C ASN A 310 1.30 -12.33 28.63
N ALA A 311 1.66 -11.53 29.64
CA ALA A 311 2.11 -10.15 29.41
C ALA A 311 3.39 -10.09 28.55
N LEU A 312 4.31 -11.05 28.71
CA LEU A 312 5.52 -11.14 27.88
C LEU A 312 5.18 -11.48 26.42
N ILE A 313 4.26 -12.43 26.18
CA ILE A 313 3.77 -12.78 24.84
C ILE A 313 3.09 -11.58 24.16
N ASP A 314 2.21 -10.88 24.88
CA ASP A 314 1.48 -9.72 24.34
C ASP A 314 2.40 -8.52 24.06
N SER A 315 3.46 -8.36 24.86
CA SER A 315 4.44 -7.30 24.63
C SER A 315 5.42 -7.58 23.49
N GLY A 316 5.46 -8.81 22.95
CA GLY A 316 6.42 -9.24 21.92
C GLY A 316 7.89 -9.16 22.35
N LYS A 317 8.16 -8.99 23.66
CA LYS A 317 9.52 -8.75 24.19
C LYS A 317 10.34 -10.02 24.41
N MET A 318 9.72 -11.19 24.28
CA MET A 318 10.40 -12.47 24.50
C MET A 318 10.10 -13.45 23.39
N ASP A 319 11.14 -14.17 22.96
CA ASP A 319 11.00 -15.21 21.96
C ASP A 319 10.16 -16.36 22.51
N ALA A 320 9.21 -16.81 21.69
CA ALA A 320 8.27 -17.88 21.99
C ALA A 320 8.99 -19.20 22.33
N SER A 321 10.07 -19.49 21.60
CA SER A 321 10.85 -20.71 21.76
C SER A 321 11.61 -20.69 23.09
N GLN A 322 12.16 -19.54 23.47
CA GLN A 322 12.84 -19.37 24.75
C GLN A 322 11.89 -19.54 25.95
N LEU A 323 10.65 -19.04 25.84
CA LEU A 323 9.61 -19.22 26.87
C LEU A 323 9.29 -20.71 27.10
N LEU A 324 9.02 -21.43 26.01
CA LEU A 324 8.70 -22.85 26.07
C LEU A 324 9.89 -23.67 26.57
N ALA A 325 11.11 -23.37 26.11
CA ALA A 325 12.32 -24.06 26.55
C ALA A 325 12.56 -23.89 28.06
N ASN A 326 12.36 -22.68 28.61
CA ASN A 326 12.46 -22.43 30.05
C ASN A 326 11.42 -23.26 30.83
N LEU A 327 10.17 -23.29 30.37
CA LEU A 327 9.14 -24.12 31.01
C LEU A 327 9.47 -25.61 30.94
N GLU A 328 10.01 -26.09 29.83
CA GLU A 328 10.45 -27.48 29.68
C GLU A 328 11.61 -27.82 30.62
N GLU A 329 12.59 -26.93 30.76
CA GLU A 329 13.69 -27.08 31.73
C GLU A 329 13.16 -27.12 33.17
N GLN A 330 12.21 -26.24 33.52
CA GLN A 330 11.58 -26.27 34.84
C GLN A 330 10.78 -27.56 35.09
N ILE A 331 10.08 -28.08 34.09
CA ILE A 331 9.38 -29.37 34.19
C ILE A 331 10.38 -30.49 34.48
N VAL A 332 11.46 -30.59 33.71
CA VAL A 332 12.49 -31.62 33.92
C VAL A 332 13.09 -31.50 35.32
N SER A 333 13.44 -30.29 35.76
CA SER A 333 13.95 -30.07 37.12
C SER A 333 12.94 -30.47 38.20
N ALA A 334 11.65 -30.15 38.01
CA ALA A 334 10.60 -30.55 38.94
C ALA A 334 10.37 -32.07 38.97
N GLU A 335 10.48 -32.76 37.83
CA GLU A 335 10.42 -34.22 37.76
C GLU A 335 11.58 -34.89 38.49
N GLU A 336 12.80 -34.38 38.31
CA GLU A 336 13.99 -34.85 39.02
C GLU A 336 13.85 -34.65 40.53
N GLU A 337 13.37 -33.47 40.95
CA GLU A 337 13.15 -33.19 42.37
C GLU A 337 12.02 -34.04 42.95
N ALA A 338 10.92 -34.25 42.22
CA ALA A 338 9.86 -35.18 42.59
C ALA A 338 10.40 -36.61 42.79
N HIS A 339 11.30 -37.05 41.91
CA HIS A 339 11.97 -38.34 42.05
C HIS A 339 12.85 -38.40 43.31
N ASN A 340 13.64 -37.36 43.58
CA ASN A 340 14.51 -37.27 44.76
C ASN A 340 13.71 -37.27 46.08
N ARG A 341 12.54 -36.65 46.09
CA ARG A 341 11.66 -36.53 47.27
C ARG A 341 10.83 -37.79 47.53
N LYS A 342 10.73 -38.70 46.56
CA LYS A 342 9.80 -39.83 46.58
C LYS A 342 9.88 -40.70 47.85
N ASP A 343 11.07 -41.10 48.29
CA ASP A 343 11.22 -41.94 49.50
C ASP A 343 10.73 -41.22 50.77
N ILE A 344 10.92 -39.90 50.87
CA ILE A 344 10.41 -39.11 51.99
C ILE A 344 8.89 -38.98 51.90
N LEU A 345 8.35 -38.65 50.73
CA LEU A 345 6.90 -38.52 50.53
C LEU A 345 6.15 -39.85 50.78
N ASP A 346 6.68 -40.99 50.30
CA ASP A 346 6.13 -42.32 50.57
C ASP A 346 6.09 -42.65 52.09
N ARG A 347 6.99 -42.05 52.88
CA ARG A 347 7.01 -42.18 54.35
C ARG A 347 6.05 -41.20 55.02
N VAL A 348 5.94 -39.97 54.51
CA VAL A 348 4.93 -38.99 54.92
C VAL A 348 3.54 -39.59 54.74
N ASP A 349 3.24 -40.19 53.58
CA ASP A 349 1.95 -40.83 53.30
C ASP A 349 1.62 -41.95 54.29
N LYS A 350 2.61 -42.79 54.62
CA LYS A 350 2.43 -43.86 55.62
C LYS A 350 2.17 -43.30 57.01
N TRP A 351 2.87 -42.22 57.38
CA TRP A 351 2.68 -41.54 58.66
C TRP A 351 1.31 -40.85 58.74
N LEU A 352 0.90 -40.12 57.71
CA LEU A 352 -0.41 -39.48 57.61
C LEU A 352 -1.54 -40.52 57.67
N ALA A 353 -1.44 -41.62 56.91
CA ALA A 353 -2.42 -42.70 56.96
C ALA A 353 -2.53 -43.34 58.36
N ALA A 354 -1.40 -43.50 59.07
CA ALA A 354 -1.42 -43.98 60.45
C ALA A 354 -2.04 -42.96 61.42
N CYS A 355 -1.83 -41.65 61.18
CA CYS A 355 -2.47 -40.57 61.94
C CYS A 355 -3.99 -40.53 61.69
N GLU A 356 -4.46 -40.79 60.48
CA GLU A 356 -5.88 -40.91 60.16
C GLU A 356 -6.52 -42.09 60.90
N GLU A 357 -5.86 -43.25 60.91
CA GLU A 357 -6.32 -44.40 61.70
C GLU A 357 -6.28 -44.11 63.22
N GLN A 358 -5.34 -43.29 63.70
CA GLN A 358 -5.34 -42.81 65.08
C GLN A 358 -6.58 -41.98 65.40
N ARG A 359 -6.89 -40.98 64.57
CA ARG A 359 -8.07 -40.11 64.74
C ARG A 359 -9.35 -40.94 64.72
N TRP A 360 -9.48 -41.83 63.74
CA TRP A 360 -10.63 -42.74 63.65
C TRP A 360 -10.78 -43.62 64.89
N LEU A 361 -9.68 -44.17 65.42
CA LEU A 361 -9.71 -44.98 66.65
C LEU A 361 -10.09 -44.14 67.87
N GLU A 362 -9.63 -42.91 67.97
CA GLU A 362 -9.99 -41.97 69.04
C GLU A 362 -11.49 -41.69 69.02
N ASP A 363 -12.06 -41.35 67.86
CA ASP A 363 -13.49 -41.14 67.66
C ASP A 363 -14.31 -42.39 68.01
N TYR A 364 -13.90 -43.55 67.50
CA TYR A 364 -14.54 -44.83 67.81
C TYR A 364 -14.46 -45.18 69.30
N SER A 365 -13.36 -44.82 69.97
CA SER A 365 -13.19 -45.09 71.39
C SER A 365 -14.06 -44.19 72.28
N ALA A 366 -14.38 -42.98 71.82
CA ALA A 366 -15.25 -42.03 72.49
C ALA A 366 -16.75 -42.31 72.30
N ASP A 367 -17.14 -43.11 71.31
CA ASP A 367 -18.55 -43.46 71.07
C ASP A 367 -19.12 -44.38 72.16
N GLU A 368 -20.09 -43.88 72.93
CA GLU A 368 -20.81 -44.64 73.96
C GLU A 368 -21.61 -45.83 73.37
N LYS A 369 -22.02 -45.73 72.10
CA LYS A 369 -22.81 -46.75 71.39
C LYS A 369 -21.96 -47.84 70.75
N ARG A 370 -20.64 -47.82 70.93
CA ARG A 370 -19.68 -48.75 70.30
C ARG A 370 -19.95 -50.24 70.57
N PHE A 371 -20.62 -50.57 71.68
CA PHE A 371 -20.95 -51.95 72.07
C PHE A 371 -22.40 -52.35 71.76
N ASN A 372 -23.19 -51.48 71.15
CA ASN A 372 -24.53 -51.84 70.73
C ASN A 372 -24.44 -52.97 69.70
N ALA A 373 -25.16 -54.06 69.95
CA ALA A 373 -25.15 -55.30 69.15
C ALA A 373 -25.80 -55.10 67.77
N THR A 374 -25.18 -54.25 66.96
CA THR A 374 -25.62 -53.85 65.62
C THR A 374 -24.86 -54.68 64.59
N LYS A 375 -25.51 -55.01 63.48
CA LYS A 375 -24.91 -55.78 62.38
C LYS A 375 -23.66 -55.02 61.87
N GLY A 376 -22.46 -55.55 62.13
CA GLY A 376 -21.18 -54.91 61.78
C GLY A 376 -20.23 -54.61 62.95
N ALA A 377 -20.66 -54.75 64.21
CA ALA A 377 -19.82 -54.46 65.39
C ALA A 377 -18.49 -55.25 65.44
N HIS A 378 -18.51 -56.53 65.04
CA HIS A 378 -17.30 -57.35 64.94
C HIS A 378 -16.29 -56.83 63.89
N LEU A 379 -16.77 -56.22 62.80
CA LEU A 379 -15.89 -55.65 61.76
C LEU A 379 -15.22 -54.37 62.26
N ASN A 380 -15.97 -53.51 62.97
CA ASN A 380 -15.43 -52.31 63.61
C ASN A 380 -14.42 -52.66 64.70
N LEU A 381 -14.68 -53.70 65.51
CA LEU A 381 -13.72 -54.20 66.49
C LEU A 381 -12.44 -54.70 65.83
N LYS A 382 -12.56 -55.44 64.71
CA LYS A 382 -11.40 -55.90 63.93
C LYS A 382 -10.61 -54.74 63.31
N ARG A 383 -11.28 -53.67 62.85
CA ARG A 383 -10.62 -52.44 62.39
C ARG A 383 -9.94 -51.72 63.55
N ALA A 384 -10.58 -51.60 64.71
CA ALA A 384 -10.00 -50.99 65.91
C ALA A 384 -8.72 -51.69 66.36
N GLU A 385 -8.66 -53.02 66.29
CA GLU A 385 -7.43 -53.74 66.60
C GLU A 385 -6.32 -53.49 65.58
N LYS A 386 -6.66 -53.45 64.28
CA LYS A 386 -5.69 -53.05 63.23
C LYS A 386 -5.22 -51.61 63.41
N ALA A 387 -6.12 -50.69 63.74
CA ALA A 387 -5.81 -49.28 64.00
C ALA A 387 -4.88 -49.15 65.21
N ARG A 388 -5.08 -49.90 66.30
CA ARG A 388 -4.16 -49.92 67.45
C ARG A 388 -2.75 -50.33 67.07
N ILE A 389 -2.61 -51.36 66.23
CA ILE A 389 -1.31 -51.82 65.72
C ILE A 389 -0.66 -50.74 64.83
N ALA A 390 -1.44 -50.03 64.03
CA ALA A 390 -0.94 -48.91 63.24
C ALA A 390 -0.48 -47.75 64.14
N VAL A 391 -1.29 -47.38 65.15
CA VAL A 391 -1.00 -46.31 66.11
C VAL A 391 0.23 -46.59 66.96
N SER A 392 0.46 -47.86 67.35
CA SER A 392 1.65 -48.25 68.11
C SER A 392 2.94 -48.13 67.29
N LYS A 393 2.85 -48.13 65.95
CA LYS A 393 4.01 -47.99 65.05
C LYS A 393 4.34 -46.53 64.71
N ILE A 394 3.45 -45.59 65.01
CA ILE A 394 3.64 -44.18 64.65
C ILE A 394 4.97 -43.60 65.18
N PRO A 395 5.40 -43.81 66.44
CA PRO A 395 6.69 -43.28 66.91
C PRO A 395 7.86 -43.72 66.02
N GLY A 396 7.92 -45.00 65.67
CA GLY A 396 8.95 -45.53 64.78
C GLY A 396 8.85 -45.00 63.34
N LEU A 397 7.64 -44.70 62.84
CA LEU A 397 7.46 -44.04 61.54
C LEU A 397 7.98 -42.60 61.56
N VAL A 398 7.70 -41.86 62.64
CA VAL A 398 8.16 -40.47 62.81
C VAL A 398 9.69 -40.44 62.95
N ASP A 399 10.29 -41.30 63.77
CA ASP A 399 11.75 -41.38 63.93
C ASP A 399 12.44 -41.72 62.60
N ALA A 400 11.91 -42.71 61.86
CA ALA A 400 12.45 -43.10 60.56
C ALA A 400 12.28 -42.01 59.49
N LEU A 401 11.19 -41.26 59.54
CA LEU A 401 10.95 -40.13 58.65
C LEU A 401 11.91 -38.98 58.97
N MET A 402 12.00 -38.55 60.24
CA MET A 402 12.95 -37.52 60.68
C MET A 402 14.39 -37.86 60.31
N ALA A 403 14.83 -39.10 60.55
CA ALA A 403 16.17 -39.54 60.20
C ALA A 403 16.43 -39.47 58.68
N ARG A 404 15.46 -39.91 57.86
CA ARG A 404 15.61 -39.85 56.40
C ARG A 404 15.61 -38.42 55.87
N THR A 405 14.74 -37.56 56.41
CA THR A 405 14.66 -36.14 56.06
C THR A 405 15.96 -35.42 56.41
N LYS A 406 16.51 -35.61 57.62
CA LYS A 406 17.82 -35.04 58.00
C LYS A 406 18.94 -35.48 57.07
N ALA A 407 19.02 -36.78 56.74
CA ALA A 407 20.01 -37.29 55.80
C ALA A 407 19.87 -36.67 54.40
N TRP A 408 18.64 -36.40 53.94
CA TRP A 408 18.39 -35.72 52.68
C TRP A 408 18.80 -34.24 52.73
N GLU A 409 18.51 -33.54 53.83
CA GLU A 409 18.90 -32.13 54.00
C GLU A 409 20.43 -31.97 54.07
N GLU A 410 21.13 -32.92 54.69
CA GLU A 410 22.60 -32.98 54.71
C GLU A 410 23.18 -33.25 53.31
N GLU A 411 22.57 -34.15 52.53
CA GLU A 411 22.99 -34.48 51.15
C GLU A 411 22.77 -33.31 50.18
N LYS A 412 21.61 -32.64 50.27
CA LYS A 412 21.20 -31.56 49.36
C LYS A 412 21.67 -30.18 49.80
N GLY A 413 22.01 -29.99 51.08
CA GLY A 413 22.43 -28.72 51.64
C GLY A 413 21.30 -27.69 51.78
N SER A 414 20.04 -28.13 51.80
CA SER A 414 18.85 -27.28 51.90
C SER A 414 17.78 -27.92 52.78
N CYS A 415 16.90 -27.10 53.36
CA CYS A 415 15.79 -27.58 54.19
C CYS A 415 14.72 -28.27 53.33
N PHE A 416 14.19 -29.40 53.80
CA PHE A 416 13.08 -30.09 53.17
C PHE A 416 11.77 -29.38 53.52
N LEU A 417 11.22 -28.64 52.56
CA LEU A 417 9.93 -27.99 52.67
C LEU A 417 8.81 -28.88 52.12
N TYR A 418 7.78 -29.09 52.92
CA TYR A 418 6.52 -29.72 52.56
C TYR A 418 5.43 -28.64 52.56
N ASP A 419 4.90 -28.30 51.38
CA ASP A 419 3.92 -27.21 51.19
C ASP A 419 4.37 -25.89 51.84
N GLY A 420 5.65 -25.55 51.67
CA GLY A 420 6.26 -24.32 52.20
C GLY A 420 6.72 -24.37 53.66
N SER A 421 6.43 -25.46 54.39
CA SER A 421 6.80 -25.61 55.81
C SER A 421 7.91 -26.66 56.01
N PRO A 422 8.91 -26.43 56.89
CA PRO A 422 9.94 -27.43 57.17
C PRO A 422 9.34 -28.71 57.76
N LEU A 423 9.56 -29.85 57.09
CA LEU A 423 8.95 -31.12 57.49
C LEU A 423 9.37 -31.57 58.90
N ILE A 424 10.62 -31.31 59.30
CA ILE A 424 11.10 -31.65 60.65
C ILE A 424 10.32 -30.88 61.71
N SER A 425 10.06 -29.59 61.50
CA SER A 425 9.27 -28.78 62.43
C SER A 425 7.85 -29.30 62.57
N MET A 426 7.21 -29.70 61.47
CA MET A 426 5.88 -30.33 61.51
C MET A 426 5.86 -31.64 62.32
N LEU A 427 6.92 -32.43 62.25
CA LEU A 427 7.05 -33.68 63.00
C LEU A 427 7.32 -33.43 64.49
N ASP A 428 8.16 -32.45 64.83
CA ASP A 428 8.42 -32.04 66.20
C ASP A 428 7.14 -31.53 66.88
N GLU A 429 6.36 -30.71 66.19
CA GLU A 429 5.03 -30.25 66.66
C GLU A 429 4.08 -31.44 66.89
N TYR A 430 4.03 -32.39 65.95
CA TYR A 430 3.23 -33.61 66.13
C TYR A 430 3.65 -34.43 67.36
N ILE A 431 4.96 -34.60 67.58
CA ILE A 431 5.49 -35.34 68.75
C ILE A 431 5.07 -34.63 70.04
N PHE A 432 5.20 -33.31 70.09
CA PHE A 432 4.79 -32.49 71.23
C PHE A 432 3.30 -32.69 71.55
N ASP A 433 2.43 -32.49 70.56
CA ASP A 433 0.97 -32.62 70.69
C ASP A 433 0.55 -34.04 71.11
N ARG A 434 1.25 -35.06 70.60
CA ARG A 434 1.00 -36.45 70.99
C ARG A 434 1.37 -36.70 72.44
N ASN A 435 2.54 -36.24 72.88
CA ASN A 435 2.99 -36.40 74.26
C ASN A 435 2.06 -35.69 75.24
N GLU A 436 1.59 -34.49 74.89
CA GLU A 436 0.60 -33.76 75.69
C GLU A 436 -0.71 -34.55 75.82
N ARG A 437 -1.25 -35.09 74.71
CA ARG A 437 -2.45 -35.94 74.73
C ARG A 437 -2.27 -37.20 75.57
N GLU A 438 -1.11 -37.86 75.48
CA GLU A 438 -0.81 -39.05 76.30
C GLU A 438 -0.71 -38.70 77.78
N GLU A 439 -0.09 -37.57 78.12
CA GLU A 439 0.04 -37.07 79.50
C GLU A 439 -1.33 -36.66 80.09
N GLN A 440 -2.18 -36.00 79.31
CA GLN A 440 -3.57 -35.71 79.70
C GLN A 440 -4.36 -37.00 79.95
N LYS A 441 -4.24 -38.01 79.06
CA LYS A 441 -4.84 -39.34 79.26
C LYS A 441 -4.31 -40.02 80.53
N ARG A 442 -3.02 -39.88 80.85
CA ARG A 442 -2.43 -40.38 82.12
C ARG A 442 -3.02 -39.67 83.33
N ARG A 443 -3.09 -38.33 83.32
CA ARG A 443 -3.67 -37.52 84.40
C ARG A 443 -5.14 -37.89 84.67
N LEU A 444 -5.96 -38.05 83.63
CA LEU A 444 -7.35 -38.48 83.75
C LEU A 444 -7.48 -39.88 84.35
N ARG A 445 -6.61 -40.84 83.97
CA ARG A 445 -6.59 -42.19 84.57
C ARG A 445 -6.22 -42.16 86.05
N VAL A 446 -5.21 -41.37 86.43
CA VAL A 446 -4.79 -41.22 87.84
C VAL A 446 -5.88 -40.56 88.68
N CYS A 447 -6.55 -39.54 88.15
CA CYS A 447 -7.66 -38.86 88.84
C CYS A 447 -8.87 -39.79 89.05
N CYS A 448 -9.23 -40.62 88.05
CA CYS A 448 -10.28 -41.64 88.20
C CYS A 448 -9.89 -42.74 89.21
N CYS A 449 -8.63 -43.17 89.28
CA CYS A 449 -8.15 -44.14 90.27
C CYS A 449 -8.13 -43.57 91.71
N CYS A 450 -7.85 -42.28 91.88
CA CYS A 450 -7.93 -41.65 93.20
C CYS A 450 -9.38 -41.50 93.69
N PHE A 451 -10.34 -41.23 92.80
CA PHE A 451 -11.77 -41.17 93.13
C PHE A 451 -12.37 -42.54 93.48
N SER A 452 -11.95 -43.61 92.82
CA SER A 452 -12.41 -44.96 93.14
C SER A 452 -11.79 -45.52 94.44
N CYS A 453 -10.59 -45.09 94.84
CA CYS A 453 -10.05 -45.39 96.19
C CYS A 453 -10.76 -44.61 97.31
N PHE A 454 -11.23 -43.39 97.07
CA PHE A 454 -12.00 -42.62 98.07
C PHE A 454 -13.46 -43.08 98.24
N SER A 455 -13.97 -43.91 97.33
CA SER A 455 -15.33 -44.47 97.41
C SER A 455 -15.38 -45.81 98.16
N PHE A 456 -14.23 -46.32 98.61
CA PHE A 456 -14.11 -47.48 99.49
C PHE A 456 -13.26 -47.08 100.72
N SER A 457 -13.81 -46.22 101.57
CA SER A 457 -13.38 -46.03 102.96
C SER A 457 -14.57 -45.60 103.81
#